data_AF-A0A829M8H3-F1
#
_entry.id   AF-A0A829M8H3-F1
#
_cell.length_a   1.000
_cell.length_b   1.000
_cell.length_c   1.000
_cell.angle_alpha   90.00
_cell.angle_beta   90.00
_cell.angle_gamma   90.00
#
_symmetry.space_group_name_H-M   'P 1'
#
loop_
_entity.id
_entity.type
_entity.pdbx_description
1 polymer ?
#
loop_
_entity_poly.entity_id
_entity_poly.type
_entity_poly.pdbx_seq_one_letter_code
_entity_poly.pdbx_strand_id
1 'polypeptide(L)'
;MTDATGERVDRVVAAVTAVDGVIGLYSGGLGVAATHLPGRTVRGVRLGAEGGEVHVVLDLRSGLLDVAARVRQAASEAAGVPVVVVVDDVAVAEAQA
;
A
#
# COMPACT_ATOMS: atom_id res chain seq x y z
N MET A 1 -21.66 -12.00 5.12
CA MET A 1 -21.81 -10.54 5.15
C MET A 1 -20.41 -9.99 5.04
N THR A 2 -19.98 -9.60 3.84
CA THR A 2 -18.61 -9.11 3.66
C THR A 2 -18.46 -7.77 4.37
N ASP A 3 -17.39 -7.60 5.13
CA ASP A 3 -17.06 -6.34 5.78
C ASP A 3 -16.63 -5.35 4.68
N ALA A 4 -17.44 -4.32 4.44
CA ALA A 4 -17.17 -3.28 3.45
C ALA A 4 -15.80 -2.59 3.68
N THR A 5 -15.33 -2.54 4.93
CA THR A 5 -13.98 -2.06 5.25
C THR A 5 -12.93 -3.02 4.71
N GLY A 6 -13.12 -4.32 4.92
CA GLY A 6 -12.23 -5.37 4.41
C GLY A 6 -12.12 -5.34 2.89
N GLU A 7 -13.26 -5.26 2.18
CA GLU A 7 -13.26 -5.15 0.70
C GLU A 7 -12.54 -3.90 0.21
N ARG A 8 -12.74 -2.77 0.89
CA ARG A 8 -12.06 -1.50 0.55
C ARG A 8 -10.56 -1.61 0.75
N VAL A 9 -10.11 -2.22 1.84
CA VAL A 9 -8.69 -2.46 2.12
C VAL A 9 -8.10 -3.42 1.08
N ASP A 10 -8.77 -4.51 0.75
CA ASP A 10 -8.30 -5.47 -0.26
C ASP A 10 -8.13 -4.82 -1.64
N ARG A 11 -9.05 -3.92 -2.01
CA ARG A 11 -8.94 -3.16 -3.26
C ARG A 11 -7.71 -2.26 -3.28
N VAL A 12 -7.42 -1.58 -2.17
CA VAL A 12 -6.22 -0.74 -2.04
C VAL A 12 -4.95 -1.58 -2.12
N VAL A 13 -4.89 -2.72 -1.42
CA VAL A 13 -3.76 -3.66 -1.48
C VAL A 13 -3.52 -4.11 -2.92
N ALA A 14 -4.57 -4.56 -3.61
CA ALA A 14 -4.49 -5.02 -4.99
C ALA A 14 -4.02 -3.90 -5.94
N ALA A 15 -4.57 -2.70 -5.81
CA ALA A 15 -4.20 -1.56 -6.65
C ALA A 15 -2.74 -1.13 -6.44
N VAL A 16 -2.26 -1.07 -5.19
CA VAL A 16 -0.89 -0.67 -4.87
C VAL A 16 0.12 -1.70 -5.37
N THR A 17 -0.11 -2.98 -5.10
CA THR A 17 0.82 -4.06 -5.49
C THR A 17 0.86 -4.31 -7.00
N ALA A 18 -0.12 -3.81 -7.76
CA ALA A 18 -0.14 -3.86 -9.21
C ALA A 18 0.69 -2.74 -9.89
N VAL A 19 1.21 -1.76 -9.14
CA VAL A 19 2.03 -0.69 -9.71
C VAL A 19 3.45 -1.18 -9.95
N ASP A 20 3.89 -1.18 -11.22
CA ASP A 20 5.27 -1.51 -11.58
C ASP A 20 6.28 -0.63 -10.81
N GLY A 21 7.22 -1.29 -10.12
CA GLY A 21 8.19 -0.66 -9.22
C GLY A 21 7.83 -0.76 -7.73
N VAL A 22 6.66 -1.30 -7.39
CA VAL A 22 6.33 -1.70 -6.01
C VAL A 22 6.78 -3.14 -5.79
N ILE A 23 7.65 -3.37 -4.80
CA ILE A 23 8.07 -4.70 -4.37
C ILE A 23 7.00 -5.32 -3.46
N GLY A 24 6.35 -4.48 -2.64
CA GLY A 24 5.25 -4.90 -1.79
C GLY A 24 4.84 -3.82 -0.79
N LEU A 25 3.93 -4.18 0.10
CA LEU A 25 3.58 -3.36 1.26
C LEU A 25 4.61 -3.58 2.38
N TYR A 26 5.01 -2.50 3.03
CA TYR A 26 5.89 -2.59 4.19
C TYR A 26 5.12 -3.08 5.41
N SER A 27 5.63 -4.14 6.04
CA SER A 27 4.94 -4.83 7.14
C SER A 27 5.78 -4.96 8.43
N GLY A 28 6.97 -4.35 8.49
CA GLY A 28 7.92 -4.48 9.60
C GLY A 28 7.97 -3.22 10.49
N GLY A 29 8.38 -3.35 11.76
CA GLY A 29 8.59 -2.19 12.64
C GLY A 29 7.38 -1.75 13.49
N LEU A 30 7.67 -1.01 14.57
CA LEU A 30 6.66 -0.38 15.43
C LEU A 30 6.12 0.89 14.75
N GLY A 31 4.81 1.12 14.85
CA GLY A 31 4.18 2.35 14.34
C GLY A 31 3.73 2.29 12.88
N VAL A 32 4.01 1.20 12.15
CA VAL A 32 3.53 1.02 10.78
C VAL A 32 2.00 0.93 10.75
N ALA A 33 1.41 1.56 9.72
CA ALA A 33 0.00 1.45 9.42
C ALA A 33 -0.49 0.00 9.43
N ALA A 34 -1.62 -0.26 10.08
CA ALA A 34 -2.27 -1.54 10.01
C ALA A 34 -3.78 -1.37 10.12
N THR A 35 -4.50 -2.20 9.38
CA THR A 35 -5.95 -2.34 9.49
C THR A 35 -6.26 -3.71 10.09
N HIS A 36 -6.91 -3.70 11.25
CA HIS A 36 -7.35 -4.90 11.95
C HIS A 36 -8.76 -5.24 11.50
N LEU A 37 -8.91 -6.38 10.83
CA LEU A 37 -10.17 -6.89 10.32
C LEU A 37 -10.54 -8.18 11.07
N PRO A 38 -11.80 -8.61 11.04
CA PRO A 38 -12.17 -9.92 11.56
C PRO A 38 -11.32 -11.04 10.93
N GLY A 39 -10.56 -11.76 11.77
CA GLY A 39 -9.75 -12.91 11.35
C GLY A 39 -8.41 -12.61 10.68
N ARG A 40 -8.05 -11.35 10.42
CA ARG A 40 -6.74 -10.99 9.84
C ARG A 40 -6.32 -9.55 10.12
N THR A 41 -5.03 -9.27 9.99
CA THR A 41 -4.51 -7.90 10.00
C THR A 41 -3.82 -7.62 8.67
N VAL A 42 -4.19 -6.54 8.01
CA VAL A 42 -3.50 -6.02 6.83
C VAL A 42 -2.50 -4.98 7.30
N ARG A 43 -1.21 -5.29 7.19
CA ARG A 43 -0.13 -4.35 7.52
C ARG A 43 0.20 -3.48 6.32
N GLY A 44 0.73 -2.29 6.60
CA GLY A 44 1.09 -1.29 5.60
C GLY A 44 -0.09 -0.51 5.02
N VAL A 45 -1.31 -0.67 5.57
CA VAL A 45 -2.50 0.06 5.11
C VAL A 45 -3.34 0.49 6.30
N ARG A 46 -3.74 1.76 6.34
CA ARG A 46 -4.74 2.29 7.28
C ARG A 46 -5.67 3.24 6.53
N LEU A 47 -6.97 2.95 6.58
CA LEU A 47 -8.00 3.77 5.93
C LEU A 47 -8.97 4.33 6.97
N GLY A 48 -9.30 5.61 6.83
CA GLY A 48 -10.35 6.30 7.56
C GLY A 48 -11.49 6.75 6.64
N ALA A 49 -12.38 7.56 7.19
CA ALA A 49 -13.50 8.14 6.43
C ALA A 49 -13.04 9.21 5.43
N GLU A 50 -12.05 10.03 5.80
CA GLU A 50 -11.62 11.21 5.03
C GLU A 50 -10.21 11.09 4.42
N GLY A 51 -9.52 9.99 4.69
CA GLY A 51 -8.17 9.77 4.19
C GLY A 51 -7.57 8.46 4.65
N GLY A 52 -6.35 8.18 4.21
CA GLY A 52 -5.61 6.99 4.63
C GLY A 52 -4.12 7.10 4.35
N GLU A 53 -3.41 6.04 4.68
CA GLU A 53 -1.97 5.90 4.44
C GLU A 53 -1.66 4.48 3.96
N VAL A 54 -0.69 4.39 3.05
CA VAL A 54 -0.07 3.12 2.62
C VAL A 54 1.44 3.22 2.76
N HIS A 55 2.03 2.14 3.25
CA HIS A 55 3.46 1.99 3.48
C HIS A 55 3.99 0.96 2.48
N VAL A 56 4.99 1.34 1.69
CA VAL A 56 5.47 0.53 0.55
C VAL A 56 6.97 0.32 0.58
N VAL A 57 7.38 -0.77 -0.06
CA VAL A 57 8.76 -1.03 -0.46
C VAL A 57 8.85 -0.84 -1.97
N LEU A 58 9.75 0.03 -2.43
CA LEU A 58 9.92 0.31 -3.85
C LEU A 58 11.22 -0.29 -4.40
N ASP A 59 11.23 -0.58 -5.71
CA ASP A 59 12.44 -1.01 -6.41
C ASP A 59 13.39 0.16 -6.65
N LEU A 60 14.62 0.07 -6.15
CA LEU A 60 15.70 1.05 -6.33
C LEU A 60 16.01 1.35 -7.80
N ARG A 61 15.75 0.39 -8.70
CA ARG A 61 15.98 0.54 -10.15
C ARG A 61 14.91 1.39 -10.84
N SER A 62 13.81 1.69 -10.15
CA SER A 62 12.70 2.47 -10.67
C SER A 62 12.80 3.96 -10.32
N GLY A 63 12.08 4.81 -11.04
CA GLY A 63 11.93 6.22 -10.68
C GLY A 63 11.09 6.38 -9.41
N LEU A 64 11.72 6.34 -8.23
CA LEU A 64 11.03 6.26 -6.92
C LEU A 64 9.91 7.29 -6.74
N LEU A 65 10.14 8.55 -7.12
CA LEU A 65 9.13 9.62 -6.99
C LEU A 65 7.94 9.40 -7.94
N ASP A 66 8.20 8.96 -9.18
CA ASP A 66 7.15 8.68 -10.16
C ASP A 66 6.34 7.44 -9.76
N VAL A 67 7.00 6.41 -9.23
CA VAL A 67 6.34 5.23 -8.67
C VAL A 67 5.49 5.63 -7.47
N ALA A 68 6.02 6.39 -6.51
CA ALA A 68 5.26 6.86 -5.35
C ALA A 68 4.04 7.71 -5.77
N ALA A 69 4.16 8.54 -6.80
CA ALA A 69 3.04 9.30 -7.35
C ALA A 69 1.97 8.40 -7.98
N ARG A 70 2.38 7.36 -8.74
CA ARG A 70 1.46 6.35 -9.30
C ARG A 70 0.77 5.53 -8.21
N VAL A 71 1.50 5.11 -7.18
CA VAL A 71 0.95 4.43 -5.99
C VAL A 71 -0.07 5.32 -5.31
N ARG A 72 0.23 6.61 -5.11
CA ARG A 72 -0.69 7.57 -4.49
C ARG A 72 -1.99 7.66 -5.27
N GLN A 73 -1.89 7.76 -6.60
CA GLN A 73 -3.06 7.83 -7.48
C GLN A 73 -3.90 6.55 -7.37
N ALA A 74 -3.29 5.38 -7.58
CA ALA A 74 -3.96 4.09 -7.55
C ALA A 74 -4.61 3.80 -6.18
N ALA A 75 -3.90 4.09 -5.09
CA ALA A 75 -4.41 3.90 -3.74
C ALA A 75 -5.59 4.85 -3.42
N SER A 76 -5.48 6.13 -3.81
CA SER A 76 -6.54 7.12 -3.57
C SER A 76 -7.80 6.80 -4.37
N GLU A 77 -7.66 6.37 -5.63
CA GLU A 77 -8.77 5.92 -6.46
C GLU A 77 -9.44 4.66 -5.89
N ALA A 78 -8.65 3.66 -5.50
CA ALA A 78 -9.16 2.42 -4.91
C ALA A 78 -9.86 2.68 -3.56
N ALA A 79 -9.32 3.58 -2.74
CA ALA A 79 -9.89 3.96 -1.46
C ALA A 79 -11.10 4.89 -1.61
N GLY A 80 -11.19 5.71 -2.66
CA GLY A 80 -12.19 6.76 -2.80
C GLY A 80 -11.97 7.95 -1.86
N VAL A 81 -10.80 8.05 -1.22
CA VAL A 81 -10.35 9.16 -0.36
C VAL A 81 -8.87 9.40 -0.61
N PRO A 82 -8.32 10.59 -0.29
CA PRO A 82 -6.90 10.84 -0.40
C PRO A 82 -6.08 9.86 0.44
N VAL A 83 -5.08 9.23 -0.17
CA VAL A 83 -4.14 8.33 0.51
C VAL A 83 -2.73 8.94 0.47
N VAL A 84 -2.09 9.02 1.63
CA VAL A 84 -0.67 9.35 1.76
C VAL A 84 0.17 8.10 1.49
N VAL A 85 1.26 8.25 0.74
CA VAL A 85 2.22 7.17 0.49
C VAL A 85 3.47 7.43 1.31
N VAL A 86 3.85 6.44 2.11
CA VAL A 86 5.11 6.39 2.84
C VAL A 86 5.98 5.32 2.21
N VAL A 87 7.18 5.71 1.79
CA VAL A 87 8.20 4.76 1.29
C VAL A 87 9.11 4.45 2.47
N ASP A 88 8.84 3.35 3.17
CA ASP A 88 9.60 2.95 4.35
C ASP A 88 10.90 2.24 3.99
N ASP A 89 10.93 1.59 2.82
CA ASP A 89 12.10 0.86 2.38
C ASP A 89 12.26 0.90 0.85
N VAL A 90 13.50 0.74 0.40
CA VAL A 90 13.87 0.69 -1.00
C VAL A 90 14.84 -0.47 -1.17
N ALA A 91 14.44 -1.45 -1.99
CA ALA A 91 15.22 -2.65 -2.22
C ALA A 91 15.48 -2.85 -3.72
N VAL A 92 16.43 -3.71 -4.06
CA VAL A 92 16.63 -4.13 -5.44
C VAL A 92 15.81 -5.39 -5.67
N ALA A 93 14.87 -5.36 -6.60
CA ALA A 93 14.14 -6.58 -6.96
C ALA A 93 15.12 -7.63 -7.49
N GLU A 94 15.13 -8.82 -6.86
CA GLU A 94 15.90 -9.94 -7.40
C GLU A 94 15.30 -10.34 -8.74
N ALA A 95 16.16 -10.50 -9.75
CA ALA A 95 15.71 -11.07 -11.02
C ALA A 95 15.29 -12.51 -10.75
N GLN A 96 14.04 -12.85 -11.06
CA GLN A 96 13.62 -14.25 -11.10
C GLN A 96 14.45 -14.95 -12.20
N ALA A 97 15.38 -15.81 -11.77
CA ALA A 97 16.23 -16.62 -12.65
C ALA A 97 15.43 -17.74 -13.33
#